data_AF-A0A101CTD9-F1
#
_entry.id   AF-A0A101CTD9-F1
#
_cell.length_a   1.000
_cell.length_b   1.000
_cell.length_c   1.000
_cell.angle_alpha   90.00
_cell.angle_beta   90.00
_cell.angle_gamma   90.00
#
_symmetry.space_group_name_H-M   'P 1'
#
loop_
_entity.id
_entity.type
_entity.pdbx_description
1 polymer ?
#
loop_
_entity_poly.entity_id
_entity_poly.type
_entity_poly.pdbx_seq_one_letter_code
_entity_poly.pdbx_strand_id
1 'polypeptide(L)'
;MKKIILLTATIIITACSSTKTESDKWVGLTKRNIMKSLGAPVRTLTNDANGEILIFADQVYTNSENQNGSTRVGSNYWKYTFVYINNEGKVSSWRNEKQEYPPQQIDAKKLIGINDNAVSVK
;
A
#
# COMPACT_ATOMS: atom_id res chain seq x y z
N MET A 1 36.21 35.96 28.05
CA MET A 1 36.01 35.60 26.63
C MET A 1 35.12 34.36 26.55
N LYS A 2 33.81 34.52 26.35
CA LYS A 2 32.82 33.42 26.32
C LYS A 2 31.68 33.76 25.36
N LYS A 3 31.92 33.82 24.05
CA LYS A 3 30.86 34.09 23.05
C LYS A 3 31.15 33.50 21.66
N ILE A 4 31.61 32.25 21.55
CA ILE A 4 31.79 31.62 20.22
C ILE A 4 31.40 30.13 20.20
N ILE A 5 30.41 29.70 20.99
CA ILE A 5 29.85 28.33 20.90
C ILE A 5 28.35 28.40 20.66
N LEU A 6 27.93 29.25 19.72
CA LEU A 6 26.51 29.45 19.41
C LEU A 6 26.34 29.76 17.92
N LEU A 7 27.05 29.01 17.06
CA LEU A 7 27.01 29.26 15.61
C LEU A 7 27.40 28.03 14.78
N THR A 8 26.91 26.85 15.14
CA THR A 8 27.06 25.63 14.29
C THR A 8 25.94 24.61 14.54
N ALA A 9 24.69 25.07 14.70
CA ALA A 9 23.54 24.20 14.94
C ALA A 9 22.36 24.42 13.96
N THR A 10 22.62 24.86 12.73
CA THR A 10 21.55 25.27 11.79
C THR A 10 21.58 24.58 10.43
N ILE A 11 22.24 23.43 10.27
CA ILE A 11 22.26 22.73 8.96
C ILE A 11 21.92 21.25 9.14
N ILE A 12 20.72 20.92 9.63
CA ILE A 12 20.11 19.59 9.41
C ILE A 12 18.59 19.70 9.34
N ILE A 13 18.04 20.49 8.42
CA ILE A 13 16.61 20.42 8.09
C ILE A 13 16.44 20.93 6.66
N THR A 14 16.44 20.03 5.68
CA THR A 14 15.77 20.18 4.36
C THR A 14 16.23 19.07 3.40
N ALA A 15 15.89 17.82 3.72
CA ALA A 15 15.85 16.79 2.69
C ALA A 15 14.83 15.69 3.04
N CYS A 16 13.61 16.08 3.41
CA CYS A 16 12.47 15.19 3.28
C CYS A 16 11.92 15.36 1.86
N SER A 17 12.68 14.93 0.84
CA SER A 17 12.12 14.86 -0.51
C SER A 17 11.13 13.69 -0.53
N SER A 18 9.85 13.97 -0.35
CA SER A 18 8.81 13.00 -0.64
C SER A 18 8.82 12.80 -2.16
N THR A 19 9.34 11.66 -2.61
CA THR A 19 9.20 11.21 -4.00
C THR A 19 7.73 10.99 -4.26
N LYS A 20 7.08 11.98 -4.89
CA LYS A 20 5.68 11.88 -5.28
C LYS A 20 5.57 10.80 -6.34
N THR A 21 4.83 9.75 -6.06
CA THR A 21 4.51 8.69 -7.02
C THR A 21 3.23 9.06 -7.79
N GLU A 22 3.02 8.47 -8.96
CA GLU A 22 1.78 8.72 -9.72
C GLU A 22 0.51 8.39 -8.93
N SER A 23 0.60 7.48 -7.96
CA SER A 23 -0.51 7.08 -7.09
C SER A 23 -0.86 8.12 -6.02
N ASP A 24 0.01 9.10 -5.74
CA ASP A 24 -0.30 10.16 -4.76
C ASP A 24 -1.44 11.07 -5.22
N LYS A 25 -1.70 11.13 -6.54
CA LYS A 25 -2.86 11.85 -7.11
C LYS A 25 -4.20 11.21 -6.74
N TRP A 26 -4.20 10.00 -6.18
CA TRP A 26 -5.42 9.29 -5.79
C TRP A 26 -6.03 9.80 -4.49
N VAL A 27 -5.23 10.33 -3.57
CA VAL A 27 -5.72 10.83 -2.28
C VAL A 27 -6.78 11.91 -2.50
N GLY A 28 -7.93 11.76 -1.85
CA GLY A 28 -9.09 12.62 -1.99
C GLY A 28 -10.01 12.30 -3.18
N LEU A 29 -9.60 11.45 -4.13
CA LEU A 29 -10.50 10.97 -5.19
C LEU A 29 -11.56 10.03 -4.63
N THR A 30 -12.71 9.96 -5.30
CA THR A 30 -13.78 9.04 -4.92
C THR A 30 -13.42 7.59 -5.27
N LYS A 31 -14.00 6.62 -4.55
CA LYS A 31 -13.95 5.19 -4.89
C LYS A 31 -14.23 4.92 -6.36
N ARG A 32 -15.25 5.60 -6.93
CA ARG A 32 -15.61 5.48 -8.35
C ARG A 32 -14.47 5.90 -9.28
N ASN A 33 -13.76 6.98 -8.97
CA ASN A 33 -12.63 7.44 -9.78
C ASN A 33 -11.46 6.45 -9.75
N ILE A 34 -11.20 5.85 -8.59
CA ILE A 34 -10.18 4.79 -8.46
C ILE A 34 -10.57 3.57 -9.27
N MET A 35 -11.81 3.09 -9.15
CA MET A 35 -12.27 1.94 -9.92
C MET A 35 -12.27 2.18 -11.44
N LYS A 36 -12.46 3.44 -11.89
CA LYS A 36 -12.27 3.79 -13.30
C LYS A 36 -10.81 3.74 -13.75
N SER A 37 -9.87 4.04 -12.85
CA SER A 37 -8.44 4.07 -13.16
C SER A 37 -7.77 2.69 -13.05
N LEU A 38 -8.20 1.86 -12.10
CA LEU A 38 -7.57 0.58 -11.76
C LEU A 38 -8.44 -0.65 -12.10
N GLY A 39 -9.70 -0.44 -12.48
CA GLY A 39 -10.65 -1.52 -12.69
C GLY A 39 -11.36 -1.94 -11.39
N ALA A 40 -11.95 -3.13 -11.41
CA ALA A 40 -12.60 -3.70 -10.24
C ALA A 40 -11.54 -4.28 -9.27
N PRO A 41 -11.66 -4.04 -7.96
CA PRO A 41 -10.76 -4.64 -6.99
C PRO A 41 -10.96 -6.17 -6.94
N VAL A 42 -9.89 -6.93 -6.74
CA VAL A 42 -9.97 -8.38 -6.53
C VAL A 42 -10.65 -8.73 -5.21
N ARG A 43 -10.63 -7.80 -4.25
CA ARG A 43 -11.33 -7.93 -2.97
C ARG A 43 -11.62 -6.55 -2.39
N THR A 44 -12.75 -6.42 -1.71
CA THR A 44 -13.08 -5.25 -0.87
C THR A 44 -13.27 -5.72 0.56
N LEU A 45 -12.62 -5.05 1.50
CA LEU A 45 -12.83 -5.26 2.94
C LEU A 45 -13.53 -4.04 3.51
N THR A 46 -14.60 -4.25 4.26
CA THR A 46 -15.34 -3.16 4.93
C THR A 46 -15.08 -3.22 6.43
N ASN A 47 -14.86 -2.06 7.03
CA ASN A 47 -14.83 -1.85 8.47
C ASN A 47 -15.74 -0.65 8.76
N ASP A 48 -16.89 -0.88 9.38
CA ASP A 48 -17.91 0.15 9.61
C ASP A 48 -17.39 1.37 10.40
N ALA A 49 -16.30 1.22 11.17
CA ALA A 49 -15.66 2.33 11.86
C ALA A 49 -14.65 3.10 10.99
N ASN A 50 -13.95 2.41 10.09
CA ASN A 50 -12.75 2.92 9.41
C ASN A 50 -12.87 3.01 7.88
N GLY A 51 -14.04 2.69 7.31
CA GLY A 51 -14.34 2.75 5.89
C GLY A 51 -14.07 1.43 5.17
N GLU A 52 -13.44 1.48 4.00
CA GLU A 52 -13.21 0.32 3.15
C GLU A 52 -11.76 0.22 2.68
N ILE A 53 -11.31 -1.00 2.38
CA ILE A 53 -10.03 -1.27 1.73
C ILE A 53 -10.31 -1.94 0.40
N LEU A 54 -9.94 -1.28 -0.70
CA LEU A 54 -9.96 -1.87 -2.04
C LEU A 54 -8.60 -2.52 -2.28
N ILE A 55 -8.61 -3.80 -2.63
CA ILE A 55 -7.40 -4.59 -2.88
C ILE A 55 -7.33 -4.89 -4.36
N PHE A 56 -6.26 -4.47 -5.00
CA PHE A 56 -5.89 -4.83 -6.37
C PHE A 56 -4.64 -5.69 -6.33
N ALA A 57 -4.55 -6.68 -7.22
CA ALA A 57 -3.44 -7.62 -7.22
C ALA A 57 -3.15 -8.12 -8.64
N ASP A 58 -1.91 -7.96 -9.07
CA ASP A 58 -1.42 -8.48 -10.35
C ASP A 58 -0.36 -9.54 -10.10
N GLN A 59 -0.49 -10.70 -10.75
CA GLN A 59 0.54 -11.71 -10.72
C GLN A 59 1.64 -11.37 -11.73
N VAL A 60 2.88 -11.27 -11.25
CA VAL A 60 4.05 -10.98 -12.06
C VAL A 60 4.90 -12.23 -12.17
N TYR A 61 5.20 -12.63 -13.40
CA TYR A 61 6.12 -13.72 -13.71
C TYR A 61 7.41 -13.12 -14.24
N THR A 62 8.54 -13.42 -13.58
CA THR A 62 9.85 -13.04 -14.10
C THR A 62 10.47 -14.23 -14.80
N ASN A 63 10.48 -14.22 -16.13
CA ASN A 63 11.28 -15.17 -16.90
C ASN A 63 12.74 -14.71 -16.83
N SER A 64 13.62 -15.53 -16.27
CA SER A 64 15.05 -15.36 -16.50
C SER A 64 15.38 -16.01 -17.83
N GLU A 65 15.40 -15.23 -18.91
CA GLU A 65 15.97 -15.70 -20.18
C GLU A 65 17.47 -15.92 -19.97
N ASN A 66 17.87 -17.18 -19.82
CA ASN A 66 19.27 -17.55 -20.02
C ASN A 66 19.50 -17.60 -21.53
N GLN A 67 20.51 -16.87 -22.02
CA GLN A 67 20.97 -16.92 -23.42
C GLN A 67 21.37 -18.33 -23.92
N ASN A 68 21.33 -19.36 -23.07
CA ASN A 68 21.79 -20.73 -23.33
C ASN A 68 20.71 -21.83 -23.14
N GLY A 69 19.42 -21.53 -23.34
CA GLY A 69 18.41 -22.56 -23.63
C GLY A 69 17.96 -23.48 -22.48
N SER A 70 18.38 -23.25 -21.23
CA SER A 70 17.79 -23.91 -20.07
C SER A 70 16.69 -23.03 -19.47
N THR A 71 15.44 -23.51 -19.53
CA THR A 71 14.29 -22.85 -18.92
C THR A 71 14.43 -22.95 -17.40
N ARG A 72 14.93 -21.89 -16.75
CA ARG A 72 14.77 -21.75 -15.29
C ARG A 72 13.29 -21.51 -15.01
N VAL A 73 12.76 -22.19 -14.00
CA VAL A 73 11.44 -21.87 -13.43
C VAL A 73 11.49 -20.40 -13.00
N GLY A 74 10.81 -19.53 -13.74
CA GLY A 74 10.72 -18.11 -13.42
C GLY A 74 10.06 -17.94 -12.06
N SER A 75 10.62 -17.10 -11.20
CA SER A 75 9.93 -16.75 -9.96
C SER A 75 8.68 -15.94 -10.28
N ASN A 76 7.64 -16.14 -9.48
CA ASN A 76 6.44 -15.34 -9.53
C ASN A 76 6.23 -14.61 -8.21
N TYR A 77 5.54 -13.47 -8.28
CA TYR A 77 5.08 -12.75 -7.10
C TYR A 77 3.79 -12.02 -7.43
N TRP A 78 3.09 -11.60 -6.38
CA TRP A 78 1.90 -10.77 -6.49
C TRP A 78 2.25 -9.34 -6.12
N LYS A 79 1.94 -8.41 -7.03
CA LYS A 79 2.02 -6.97 -6.79
C LYS A 79 0.66 -6.49 -6.31
N TYR A 80 0.58 -6.13 -5.04
CA TYR A 80 -0.63 -5.60 -4.43
C TYR A 80 -0.64 -4.07 -4.42
N THR A 81 -1.82 -3.51 -4.66
CA THR A 81 -2.15 -2.12 -4.37
C THR A 81 -3.33 -2.11 -3.41
N PHE A 82 -3.13 -1.61 -2.20
CA PHE A 82 -4.17 -1.39 -1.21
C PHE A 82 -4.59 0.07 -1.25
N VAL A 83 -5.88 0.34 -1.43
CA VAL A 83 -6.44 1.69 -1.41
C VAL A 83 -7.44 1.79 -0.27
N TYR A 84 -7.18 2.71 0.67
CA TYR A 84 -8.02 2.93 1.84
C TYR A 84 -9.02 4.04 1.52
N ILE A 85 -10.30 3.73 1.70
CA ILE A 85 -11.43 4.63 1.47
C ILE A 85 -12.01 4.99 2.83
N ASN A 86 -12.11 6.29 3.13
CA ASN A 86 -12.73 6.77 4.35
C ASN A 86 -14.28 6.69 4.28
N ASN A 87 -14.94 7.02 5.39
CA ASN A 87 -16.41 7.00 5.49
C ASN A 87 -17.11 8.02 4.56
N GLU A 88 -16.38 8.98 3.99
CA GLU A 88 -16.91 9.89 2.94
C GLU A 88 -16.84 9.29 1.53
N GLY A 89 -16.33 8.06 1.39
CA GLY A 89 -16.16 7.40 0.09
C GLY A 89 -14.97 7.91 -0.73
N LYS A 90 -13.98 8.57 -0.08
CA LYS A 90 -12.77 9.10 -0.72
C LYS A 90 -11.51 8.36 -0.26
N VAL A 91 -10.48 8.35 -1.10
CA VAL A 91 -9.18 7.78 -0.76
C VAL A 91 -8.54 8.59 0.37
N SER A 92 -8.28 7.94 1.50
CA SER A 92 -7.52 8.51 2.61
C SER A 92 -6.03 8.23 2.47
N SER A 93 -5.67 7.02 2.03
CA SER A 93 -4.29 6.59 1.82
C SER A 93 -4.24 5.40 0.86
N TRP A 94 -3.02 5.04 0.44
CA TRP A 94 -2.77 3.87 -0.38
C TRP A 94 -1.38 3.32 -0.08
N ARG A 95 -1.13 2.06 -0.41
CA ARG A 95 0.21 1.46 -0.35
C ARG A 95 0.35 0.31 -1.34
N ASN A 96 1.58 0.06 -1.76
CA ASN A 96 1.93 -1.09 -2.60
C ASN A 96 2.74 -2.10 -1.81
N GLU A 97 2.51 -3.38 -2.07
CA GLU A 97 3.28 -4.47 -1.47
C GLU A 97 3.59 -5.54 -2.51
N LYS A 98 4.72 -6.23 -2.32
CA LYS A 98 5.06 -7.46 -3.05
C LYS A 98 4.88 -8.63 -2.08
N GLN A 99 4.13 -9.63 -2.48
CA GLN A 99 3.88 -10.83 -1.67
C GLN A 99 4.04 -12.08 -2.54
N GLU A 100 4.32 -13.22 -1.90
CA GLU A 100 4.47 -14.51 -2.60
C GLU A 100 3.15 -15.29 -2.67
N TYR A 101 2.13 -14.87 -1.92
CA TYR A 101 0.83 -15.54 -1.84
C TYR A 101 -0.26 -14.78 -2.60
N PRO A 102 -1.26 -15.52 -3.14
CA PRO A 102 -2.38 -14.95 -3.88
C PRO A 102 -3.43 -14.28 -2.98
N PRO A 103 -4.34 -13.47 -3.54
CA PRO A 103 -5.23 -12.59 -2.76
C PRO A 103 -6.15 -13.31 -1.78
N GLN A 104 -6.45 -14.58 -2.05
CA GLN A 104 -7.28 -15.43 -1.21
C GLN A 104 -6.63 -15.73 0.15
N GLN A 105 -5.30 -15.66 0.24
CA GLN A 105 -4.55 -15.92 1.47
C GLN A 105 -4.32 -14.66 2.32
N ILE A 106 -4.82 -13.50 1.89
CA ILE A 106 -4.75 -12.28 2.69
C ILE A 106 -5.60 -12.41 3.96
N ASP A 107 -4.96 -12.22 5.11
CA ASP A 107 -5.62 -12.07 6.40
C ASP A 107 -6.35 -10.72 6.47
N ALA A 108 -7.66 -10.77 6.23
CA ALA A 108 -8.51 -9.59 6.28
C ALA A 108 -8.55 -8.95 7.67
N LYS A 109 -8.50 -9.74 8.75
CA LYS A 109 -8.61 -9.24 10.14
C LYS A 109 -7.42 -8.36 10.49
N LYS A 110 -6.22 -8.84 10.11
CA LYS A 110 -4.97 -8.07 10.26
C LYS A 110 -5.02 -6.73 9.51
N LEU A 111 -5.61 -6.71 8.30
CA LEU A 111 -5.69 -5.50 7.49
C LEU A 111 -6.70 -4.47 7.99
N ILE A 112 -7.86 -4.92 8.48
CA ILE A 112 -8.91 -4.04 9.02
C ILE A 112 -8.62 -3.59 10.45
N GLY A 113 -7.55 -4.10 11.07
CA GLY A 113 -7.14 -3.74 12.43
C GLY A 113 -8.14 -4.19 13.49
N ILE A 114 -8.92 -5.25 13.24
CA ILE A 114 -9.73 -5.87 14.29
C ILE A 114 -8.75 -6.59 15.22
N ASN A 115 -8.52 -5.99 16.37
CA ASN A 115 -7.80 -6.64 17.47
C ASN A 115 -8.66 -7.83 17.92
N ASP A 116 -8.11 -9.05 17.93
CA ASP A 116 -8.83 -10.26 18.39
C ASP A 116 -9.31 -10.15 19.86
N ASN A 117 -8.88 -9.12 20.60
CA ASN A 117 -9.30 -8.81 21.97
C ASN A 117 -10.63 -8.02 22.07
N ALA A 118 -11.27 -7.66 20.94
CA ALA A 118 -12.54 -6.92 20.93
C ALA A 118 -13.79 -7.82 20.91
N VAL A 119 -13.65 -9.14 21.06
CA VAL A 119 -14.78 -10.03 21.36
C VAL A 119 -14.94 -10.14 22.87
N SER A 120 -15.46 -9.08 23.50
CA SER A 120 -16.12 -9.24 24.80
C SER A 120 -17.48 -9.86 24.51
N VAL A 121 -17.57 -11.17 24.70
CA VAL A 121 -18.84 -11.88 24.85
C VAL A 121 -19.62 -11.16 25.97
N LYS A 122 -20.82 -10.68 25.65
CA LYS A 122 -21.85 -10.39 26.63
C LYS A 122 -22.67 -11.66 26.85
#